data_AF-R8BF78-F1
#
_entry.id   AF-R8BF78-F1
#
_cell.length_a   1.000
_cell.length_b   1.000
_cell.length_c   1.000
_cell.angle_alpha   90.00
_cell.angle_beta   90.00
_cell.angle_gamma   90.00
#
_symmetry.space_group_name_H-M   'P 1'
#
loop_
_entity.id
_entity.type
_entity.pdbx_description
1 polymer ?
#
loop_
_entity_poly.entity_id
_entity_poly.type
_entity_poly.pdbx_seq_one_letter_code
_entity_poly.pdbx_strand_id
1 'polypeptide(L)'
;MFITANIGVALGFFLAAGWLTGQLSHIVGPRRRGWLILCNFIQSCLVFAAGAIQHVYGTDLTGPRTLVVIGLLAFAAGSQVVQSRSLQMTEISTAMATAAWVDLMIDPNLFVLKNRPRTRRVAFLASLVLGSLLGAYIYKTAGSAVALFVSAGGKLLVTAMYLFNGEDKKVPSSETV
;
A
#
# COMPACT_ATOMS: atom_id res chain seq x y z
N MET A 1 -21.27 10.47 10.79
CA MET A 1 -22.32 9.43 10.66
C MET A 1 -21.63 8.09 10.38
N PHE A 2 -21.92 7.06 11.17
CA PHE A 2 -21.39 5.70 10.94
C PHE A 2 -22.30 4.98 9.93
N ILE A 3 -21.77 4.62 8.76
CA ILE A 3 -22.51 3.88 7.73
C ILE A 3 -22.00 2.45 7.71
N THR A 4 -22.76 1.53 8.33
CA THR A 4 -22.35 0.14 8.55
C THR A 4 -22.00 -0.58 7.25
N ALA A 5 -22.72 -0.29 6.16
CA ALA A 5 -22.45 -0.89 4.85
C ALA A 5 -21.05 -0.53 4.31
N ASN A 6 -20.64 0.73 4.45
CA ASN A 6 -19.31 1.18 4.00
C ASN A 6 -18.20 0.45 4.77
N ILE A 7 -18.38 0.25 6.08
CA ILE A 7 -17.43 -0.43 6.94
C ILE A 7 -17.35 -1.92 6.61
N GLY A 8 -18.51 -2.57 6.45
CA GLY A 8 -18.59 -3.99 6.09
C GLY A 8 -17.92 -4.28 4.75
N VAL A 9 -18.17 -3.43 3.74
CA VAL A 9 -17.52 -3.57 2.42
C VAL A 9 -16.02 -3.29 2.51
N ALA A 10 -15.60 -2.23 3.21
CA ALA A 10 -14.18 -1.90 3.37
C ALA A 10 -13.42 -3.05 4.04
N LEU A 11 -13.89 -3.53 5.20
CA LEU A 11 -13.22 -4.62 5.93
C LEU A 11 -13.30 -5.93 5.16
N GLY A 12 -14.45 -6.27 4.58
CA GLY A 12 -14.65 -7.49 3.81
C GLY A 12 -13.71 -7.57 2.61
N PHE A 13 -13.67 -6.53 1.76
CA PHE A 13 -12.79 -6.51 0.59
C PHE A 13 -11.31 -6.42 0.97
N PHE A 14 -10.96 -5.69 2.02
CA PHE A 14 -9.58 -5.63 2.52
C PHE A 14 -9.07 -7.01 2.95
N LEU A 15 -9.87 -7.73 3.75
CA LEU A 15 -9.51 -9.07 4.22
C LEU A 15 -9.54 -10.10 3.08
N ALA A 16 -10.53 -10.03 2.18
CA ALA A 16 -10.62 -10.90 1.02
C ALA A 16 -9.41 -10.72 0.09
N ALA A 17 -8.99 -9.47 -0.16
CA ALA A 17 -7.78 -9.18 -0.93
C ALA A 17 -6.53 -9.70 -0.25
N GLY A 18 -6.43 -9.53 1.07
CA GLY A 18 -5.33 -10.05 1.87
C GLY A 18 -5.22 -11.57 1.79
N TRP A 19 -6.36 -12.26 1.93
CA TRP A 19 -6.42 -13.72 1.80
C TRP A 19 -6.08 -14.17 0.37
N LEU A 20 -6.73 -13.62 -0.66
CA LEU A 20 -6.55 -14.03 -2.04
C LEU A 20 -5.11 -13.81 -2.52
N THR A 21 -4.58 -12.60 -2.35
CA THR A 21 -3.21 -12.30 -2.78
C THR A 21 -2.17 -13.02 -1.92
N GLY A 22 -2.46 -13.23 -0.63
CA GLY A 22 -1.61 -14.04 0.25
C GLY A 22 -1.51 -15.49 -0.22
N GLN A 23 -2.63 -16.15 -0.47
CA GLN A 23 -2.64 -17.55 -0.91
C GLN A 23 -2.01 -17.73 -2.29
N LEU A 24 -2.35 -16.86 -3.25
CA LEU A 24 -1.74 -16.89 -4.58
C LEU A 24 -0.23 -16.66 -4.52
N SER A 25 0.24 -15.82 -3.59
CA SER A 25 1.67 -15.56 -3.42
C SER A 25 2.45 -16.81 -2.98
N HIS A 26 1.84 -17.72 -2.22
CA HIS A 26 2.48 -19.00 -1.84
C HIS A 26 2.70 -19.92 -3.04
N ILE A 27 1.79 -19.89 -4.02
CA ILE A 27 1.86 -20.74 -5.22
C ILE A 27 2.85 -20.15 -6.23
N VAL A 28 2.76 -18.85 -6.52
CA VAL A 28 3.60 -18.20 -7.54
C VAL A 28 5.00 -17.91 -7.02
N GLY A 29 5.13 -17.63 -5.73
CA GLY A 29 6.34 -17.15 -5.08
C GLY A 29 6.22 -15.67 -4.73
N PRO A 30 6.21 -15.30 -3.43
CA PRO A 30 5.80 -13.97 -2.97
C PRO A 30 6.76 -12.84 -3.35
N ARG A 31 8.00 -13.19 -3.69
CA ARG A 31 9.07 -12.28 -4.08
C ARG A 31 9.41 -12.32 -5.57
N ARG A 32 8.71 -13.15 -6.35
CA ARG A 32 8.96 -13.19 -7.79
C ARG A 32 8.62 -11.84 -8.38
N ARG A 33 9.53 -11.30 -9.17
CA ARG A 33 9.40 -9.99 -9.79
C ARG A 33 8.08 -9.84 -10.56
N GLY A 34 7.75 -10.84 -11.38
CA GLY A 34 6.48 -10.87 -12.14
C GLY A 34 5.24 -10.82 -11.24
N TRP A 35 5.29 -11.46 -10.07
CA TRP A 35 4.20 -11.40 -9.09
C TRP A 35 4.05 -10.00 -8.49
N LEU A 36 5.17 -9.36 -8.10
CA LEU A 36 5.17 -8.00 -7.56
C LEU A 36 4.63 -6.98 -8.57
N ILE A 37 5.06 -7.08 -9.83
CA ILE A 37 4.59 -6.26 -10.94
C ILE A 37 3.10 -6.47 -11.16
N LEU A 38 2.65 -7.72 -11.28
CA LEU A 38 1.24 -8.05 -11.52
C LEU A 38 0.34 -7.51 -10.41
N CYS A 39 0.69 -7.76 -9.14
CA CYS A 39 -0.06 -7.25 -8.01
C CYS A 39 -0.12 -5.72 -7.99
N ASN A 40 1.01 -5.04 -8.19
CA ASN A 40 1.03 -3.58 -8.15
C ASN A 40 0.30 -2.96 -9.35
N PHE A 41 0.35 -3.59 -10.52
CA PHE A 41 -0.41 -3.20 -11.70
C PHE A 41 -1.92 -3.33 -11.47
N ILE A 42 -2.39 -4.50 -11.01
CA ILE A 42 -3.81 -4.72 -10.69
C ILE A 42 -4.29 -3.70 -9.65
N GLN A 43 -3.55 -3.49 -8.56
CA GLN A 43 -3.88 -2.48 -7.56
C GLN A 43 -3.99 -1.08 -8.18
N SER A 44 -3.08 -0.71 -9.08
CA SER A 44 -3.12 0.58 -9.77
C SER A 44 -4.40 0.72 -10.60
N CYS A 45 -4.76 -0.31 -11.38
CA CYS A 45 -6.00 -0.33 -12.16
C CYS A 45 -7.25 -0.16 -11.29
N LEU A 46 -7.29 -0.82 -10.11
CA LEU A 46 -8.40 -0.67 -9.17
C LEU A 46 -8.53 0.76 -8.65
N VAL A 47 -7.41 1.42 -8.32
CA VAL A 47 -7.42 2.83 -7.87
C VAL A 47 -7.80 3.78 -9.01
N PHE A 48 -7.33 3.53 -10.25
CA PHE A 48 -7.78 4.27 -11.43
C PHE A 48 -9.29 4.13 -11.65
N ALA A 49 -9.83 2.91 -11.53
CA ALA A 49 -11.26 2.66 -11.67
C ALA A 49 -12.07 3.40 -10.59
N ALA A 50 -11.60 3.36 -9.34
CA ALA A 50 -12.21 4.13 -8.24
C ALA A 50 -12.20 5.64 -8.52
N GLY A 51 -11.08 6.19 -9.01
CA GLY A 51 -10.95 7.59 -9.42
C GLY A 51 -11.88 7.96 -10.59
N ALA A 52 -11.98 7.09 -11.59
CA ALA A 52 -12.84 7.29 -12.76
C ALA A 52 -14.33 7.30 -12.37
N ILE A 53 -14.76 6.39 -11.49
CA ILE A 53 -16.14 6.38 -10.98
C ILE A 53 -16.43 7.69 -10.23
N GLN A 54 -15.52 8.14 -9.37
CA GLN A 54 -15.71 9.41 -8.65
C GLN A 54 -15.67 10.63 -9.59
N HIS A 55 -14.87 10.61 -10.64
CA HIS A 55 -14.80 11.70 -11.62
C HIS A 55 -16.10 11.81 -12.42
N VAL A 56 -16.68 10.69 -12.86
CA VAL A 56 -17.87 10.69 -13.73
C VAL A 56 -19.16 10.91 -12.93
N TYR A 57 -19.28 10.27 -11.76
CA TYR A 57 -20.53 10.23 -11.01
C TYR A 57 -20.54 11.10 -9.76
N GLY A 58 -19.41 11.73 -9.42
CA GLY A 58 -19.23 12.50 -8.20
C GLY A 58 -18.98 11.63 -6.96
N THR A 59 -18.97 12.27 -5.81
CA THR A 59 -18.70 11.64 -4.51
C THR A 59 -19.93 11.67 -3.62
N ASP A 60 -20.56 10.50 -3.42
CA ASP A 60 -21.66 10.31 -2.48
C ASP A 60 -21.17 9.59 -1.21
N LEU A 61 -21.81 9.84 -0.07
CA LEU A 61 -21.50 9.16 1.20
C LEU A 61 -22.13 7.76 1.29
N THR A 62 -23.23 7.53 0.58
CA THR A 62 -24.02 6.30 0.59
C THR A 62 -24.39 5.86 -0.81
N GLY A 63 -24.68 4.57 -0.96
CA GLY A 63 -25.23 4.00 -2.18
C GLY A 63 -24.28 3.01 -2.87
N PRO A 64 -24.77 2.30 -3.90
CA PRO A 64 -24.04 1.19 -4.52
C PRO A 64 -22.69 1.62 -5.10
N ARG A 65 -22.63 2.80 -5.72
CA ARG A 65 -21.41 3.35 -6.33
C ARG A 65 -20.32 3.61 -5.29
N THR A 66 -20.70 4.20 -4.15
CA THR A 66 -19.78 4.42 -3.02
C THR A 66 -19.25 3.11 -2.48
N LEU A 67 -20.09 2.08 -2.35
CA LEU A 67 -19.65 0.74 -1.94
C LEU A 67 -18.66 0.13 -2.95
N VAL A 68 -18.89 0.28 -4.25
CA VAL A 68 -17.95 -0.18 -5.28
C VAL A 68 -16.61 0.53 -5.15
N VAL A 69 -16.60 1.86 -5.05
CA VAL A 69 -15.37 2.64 -4.89
C VAL A 69 -14.61 2.22 -3.63
N ILE A 70 -15.31 2.07 -2.50
CA ILE A 70 -14.73 1.59 -1.24
C ILE A 70 -14.16 0.18 -1.41
N GLY A 71 -14.90 -0.74 -2.05
CA GLY A 71 -14.45 -2.11 -2.29
C GLY A 71 -13.18 -2.17 -3.14
N LEU A 72 -13.11 -1.38 -4.22
CA LEU A 72 -11.93 -1.28 -5.09
C LEU A 72 -10.70 -0.77 -4.32
N LEU A 73 -10.86 0.31 -3.56
CA LEU A 73 -9.78 0.91 -2.77
C LEU A 73 -9.34 -0.01 -1.62
N ALA A 74 -10.29 -0.64 -0.93
CA ALA A 74 -10.03 -1.57 0.15
C ALA A 74 -9.30 -2.82 -0.34
N PHE A 75 -9.71 -3.36 -1.49
CA PHE A 75 -9.01 -4.49 -2.11
C PHE A 75 -7.58 -4.10 -2.47
N ALA A 76 -7.38 -2.95 -3.11
CA ALA A 76 -6.05 -2.46 -3.45
C ALA A 76 -5.15 -2.27 -2.21
N ALA A 77 -5.70 -1.73 -1.12
CA ALA A 77 -4.99 -1.55 0.14
C ALA A 77 -4.66 -2.89 0.83
N GLY A 78 -5.59 -3.85 0.86
CA GLY A 78 -5.37 -5.17 1.44
C GLY A 78 -4.25 -5.94 0.73
N SER A 79 -4.24 -5.92 -0.60
CA SER A 79 -3.16 -6.50 -1.39
C SER A 79 -1.81 -5.79 -1.17
N GLN A 80 -1.80 -4.47 -0.95
CA GLN A 80 -0.58 -3.73 -0.66
C GLN A 80 0.04 -4.12 0.69
N VAL A 81 -0.79 -4.43 1.70
CA VAL A 81 -0.32 -4.94 2.99
C VAL A 81 0.37 -6.29 2.84
N VAL A 82 -0.22 -7.21 2.08
CA VAL A 82 0.39 -8.52 1.79
C VAL A 82 1.71 -8.34 1.07
N GLN A 83 1.76 -7.51 0.03
CA GLN A 83 2.98 -7.27 -0.73
C GLN A 83 4.13 -6.69 0.14
N SER A 84 3.82 -5.76 1.05
CA SER A 84 4.83 -5.23 1.98
C SER A 84 5.41 -6.34 2.86
N ARG A 85 4.56 -7.23 3.37
CA ARG A 85 4.98 -8.39 4.17
C ARG A 85 5.82 -9.38 3.35
N SER A 86 5.46 -9.63 2.09
CA SER A 86 6.21 -10.50 1.17
C SER A 86 7.66 -10.05 0.95
N LEU A 87 7.91 -8.74 0.97
CA LEU A 87 9.27 -8.18 0.86
C LEU A 87 10.10 -8.36 2.14
N GLN A 88 9.51 -8.86 3.25
CA GLN A 88 10.11 -8.98 4.59
C GLN A 88 10.76 -7.67 5.09
N MET A 89 10.22 -6.54 4.68
CA MET A 89 10.56 -5.23 5.25
C MET A 89 9.69 -5.05 6.50
N THR A 90 10.00 -5.78 7.58
CA THR A 90 9.19 -5.79 8.83
C THR A 90 9.05 -4.39 9.45
N GLU A 91 10.03 -3.53 9.20
CA GLU A 91 10.05 -2.11 9.60
C GLU A 91 9.04 -1.23 8.85
N ILE A 92 8.55 -1.68 7.69
CA ILE A 92 7.62 -0.96 6.82
C ILE A 92 6.26 -1.69 6.88
N SER A 93 5.58 -1.57 8.02
CA SER A 93 4.21 -2.05 8.15
C SER A 93 3.25 -1.03 7.52
N THR A 94 2.80 -1.31 6.30
CA THR A 94 1.79 -0.49 5.61
C THR A 94 0.38 -0.67 6.20
N ALA A 95 0.18 -1.62 7.11
CA ALA A 95 -1.09 -1.84 7.81
C ALA A 95 -1.28 -0.92 9.02
N MET A 96 -0.20 -0.60 9.73
CA MET A 96 -0.25 0.17 10.97
C MET A 96 0.98 1.06 11.09
N ALA A 97 0.82 2.35 10.82
CA ALA A 97 1.90 3.33 10.93
C ALA A 97 2.33 3.61 12.38
N THR A 98 1.41 3.47 13.35
CA THR A 98 1.69 3.71 14.77
C THR A 98 2.73 2.73 15.32
N ALA A 99 2.71 1.47 14.87
CA ALA A 99 3.74 0.50 15.23
C ALA A 99 5.13 0.99 14.80
N ALA A 100 5.28 1.48 13.56
CA ALA A 100 6.55 2.03 13.07
C ALA A 100 7.00 3.28 13.84
N TRP A 101 6.07 4.12 14.31
CA TRP A 101 6.38 5.26 15.19
C TRP A 101 6.92 4.80 16.54
N VAL A 102 6.22 3.89 17.23
CA VAL A 102 6.64 3.37 18.53
C VAL A 102 8.00 2.68 18.40
N ASP A 103 8.15 1.82 17.40
CA ASP A 103 9.39 1.13 17.04
C ASP A 103 10.59 2.07 16.83
N LEU A 104 10.35 3.24 16.22
CA LEU A 104 11.38 4.26 16.03
C LEU A 104 11.72 4.96 17.35
N MET A 105 10.71 5.29 18.17
CA MET A 105 10.89 6.01 19.43
C MET A 105 11.64 5.20 20.48
N ILE A 106 11.45 3.88 20.50
CA ILE A 106 12.11 2.98 21.45
C ILE A 106 13.42 2.39 20.93
N ASP A 107 13.87 2.76 19.71
CA ASP A 107 15.10 2.24 19.12
C ASP A 107 16.33 2.67 19.96
N PRO A 108 17.07 1.74 20.59
CA PRO A 108 18.23 2.08 21.40
C PRO A 108 19.37 2.69 20.57
N ASN A 109 19.37 2.47 19.25
CA ASN A 109 20.36 2.96 18.30
C ASN A 109 19.82 4.11 17.44
N LEU A 110 18.88 4.91 17.96
CA LEU A 110 18.22 5.98 17.23
C LEU A 110 19.19 7.05 16.66
N PHE A 111 20.27 7.34 17.40
CA PHE A 111 21.27 8.37 17.06
C PHE A 111 22.54 7.81 16.40
N VAL A 112 22.61 6.50 16.16
CA VAL A 112 23.77 5.88 15.50
C VAL A 112 23.72 6.18 14.00
N LEU A 113 24.85 6.67 13.45
CA LEU A 113 24.99 7.08 12.04
C LEU A 113 24.68 5.96 11.03
N LYS A 114 24.92 4.69 11.40
CA LYS A 114 24.71 3.52 10.54
C LYS A 114 23.70 2.55 11.17
N ASN A 115 22.41 2.87 11.04
CA ASN A 115 21.30 1.99 11.43
C ASN A 115 20.33 1.86 10.25
N ARG A 116 20.51 0.81 9.43
CA ARG A 116 19.67 0.55 8.24
C ARG A 116 18.18 0.40 8.61
N PRO A 117 17.81 -0.33 9.67
CA PRO A 117 16.44 -0.39 10.16
C PRO A 117 15.82 0.96 10.46
N ARG A 118 16.51 1.79 11.25
CA ARG A 118 16.06 3.13 11.60
C ARG A 118 15.90 4.02 10.37
N THR A 119 16.84 3.97 9.43
CA THR A 119 16.74 4.76 8.19
C THR A 119 15.52 4.37 7.36
N ARG A 120 15.19 3.08 7.27
CA ARG A 120 13.97 2.61 6.58
C ARG A 120 12.69 3.08 7.29
N ARG A 121 12.62 2.98 8.63
CA ARG A 121 11.50 3.50 9.43
C ARG A 121 11.31 5.00 9.25
N VAL A 122 12.38 5.78 9.36
CA VAL A 122 12.35 7.24 9.17
C VAL A 122 11.89 7.60 7.75
N ALA A 123 12.44 6.94 6.72
CA ALA A 123 12.03 7.18 5.34
C ALA A 123 10.55 6.82 5.10
N PHE A 124 10.09 5.71 5.67
CA PHE A 124 8.69 5.31 5.61
C PHE A 124 7.77 6.36 6.27
N LEU A 125 8.06 6.75 7.51
CA LEU A 125 7.25 7.74 8.24
C LEU A 125 7.26 9.11 7.57
N ALA A 126 8.43 9.56 7.09
CA ALA A 126 8.55 10.82 6.36
C ALA A 126 7.76 10.79 5.05
N SER A 127 7.85 9.70 4.27
CA SER A 127 7.08 9.55 3.04
C SER A 127 5.56 9.49 3.29
N LEU A 128 5.14 8.89 4.41
CA LEU A 128 3.73 8.87 4.83
C LEU A 128 3.23 10.28 5.18
N VAL A 129 4.01 11.05 5.95
CA VAL A 129 3.66 12.43 6.30
C VAL A 129 3.59 13.30 5.03
N LEU A 130 4.63 13.29 4.21
CA LEU A 130 4.67 14.08 2.97
C LEU A 130 3.54 13.68 2.01
N GLY A 131 3.32 12.38 1.80
CA GLY A 131 2.26 11.86 0.95
C GLY A 131 0.87 12.24 1.45
N SER A 132 0.62 12.20 2.76
CA SER A 132 -0.67 12.59 3.33
C SER A 132 -0.94 14.10 3.20
N LEU A 133 0.07 14.95 3.41
CA LEU A 133 -0.04 16.40 3.24
C LEU A 133 -0.27 16.79 1.78
N LEU A 134 0.48 16.21 0.85
CA LEU A 134 0.30 16.42 -0.59
C LEU A 134 -1.07 15.92 -1.05
N GLY A 135 -1.49 14.74 -0.60
CA GLY A 135 -2.81 14.18 -0.89
C GLY A 135 -3.94 15.06 -0.36
N ALA A 136 -3.82 15.57 0.86
CA ALA A 136 -4.80 16.49 1.45
C ALA A 136 -4.87 17.83 0.70
N TYR A 137 -3.72 18.35 0.27
CA TYR A 137 -3.66 19.55 -0.55
C TYR A 137 -4.38 19.33 -1.90
N ILE A 138 -4.05 18.27 -2.62
CA ILE A 138 -4.70 17.91 -3.90
C ILE A 138 -6.20 17.71 -3.71
N TYR A 139 -6.61 16.99 -2.65
CA TYR A 139 -8.01 16.79 -2.32
C TYR A 139 -8.75 18.12 -2.12
N LYS A 140 -8.14 19.07 -1.40
CA LYS A 140 -8.73 20.39 -1.15
C LYS A 140 -8.84 21.24 -2.41
N THR A 141 -7.85 21.19 -3.31
CA THR A 141 -7.80 22.06 -4.50
C THR A 141 -8.49 21.48 -5.73
N ALA A 142 -8.45 20.15 -5.90
CA ALA A 142 -8.86 19.47 -7.14
C ALA A 142 -9.83 18.30 -6.90
N GLY A 143 -10.16 17.99 -5.65
CA GLY A 143 -11.13 16.96 -5.29
C GLY A 143 -10.57 15.54 -5.20
N SER A 144 -11.43 14.63 -4.72
CA SER A 144 -11.07 13.23 -4.45
C SER A 144 -10.62 12.44 -5.68
N ALA A 145 -11.29 12.63 -6.81
CA ALA A 145 -10.99 11.90 -8.03
C ALA A 145 -9.55 12.17 -8.52
N VAL A 146 -9.12 13.44 -8.50
CA VAL A 146 -7.75 13.82 -8.88
C VAL A 146 -6.73 13.26 -7.90
N ALA A 147 -7.02 13.28 -6.60
CA ALA A 147 -6.16 12.67 -5.60
C ALA A 147 -5.99 11.14 -5.83
N LEU A 148 -7.06 10.44 -6.21
CA LEU A 148 -7.01 9.02 -6.56
C LEU A 148 -6.19 8.77 -7.83
N PHE A 149 -6.33 9.60 -8.87
CA PHE A 149 -5.53 9.48 -10.09
C PHE A 149 -4.04 9.71 -9.85
N VAL A 150 -3.67 10.70 -9.04
CA VAL A 150 -2.28 10.93 -8.64
C VAL A 150 -1.73 9.73 -7.87
N SER A 151 -2.51 9.18 -6.93
CA SER A 151 -2.14 7.97 -6.18
C SER A 151 -1.93 6.75 -7.10
N ALA A 152 -2.85 6.54 -8.05
CA ALA A 152 -2.76 5.45 -9.02
C ALA A 152 -1.57 5.61 -9.97
N GLY A 153 -1.28 6.84 -10.41
CA GLY A 153 -0.10 7.18 -11.19
C GLY A 153 1.20 6.89 -10.43
N GLY A 154 1.26 7.27 -9.15
CA GLY A 154 2.38 6.94 -8.26
C GLY A 154 2.60 5.43 -8.14
N LYS A 155 1.53 4.64 -7.99
CA LYS A 155 1.62 3.17 -8.00
C LYS A 155 2.12 2.63 -9.34
N LEU A 156 1.67 3.16 -10.48
CA LEU A 156 2.19 2.76 -11.80
C LEU A 156 3.68 3.07 -11.96
N LEU A 157 4.14 4.21 -11.47
CA LEU A 157 5.57 4.53 -11.45
C LEU A 157 6.36 3.46 -10.67
N VAL A 158 5.87 3.04 -9.50
CA VAL A 158 6.48 1.94 -8.73
C VAL A 158 6.42 0.61 -9.50
N THR A 159 5.34 0.33 -10.22
CA THR A 159 5.26 -0.85 -11.11
C THR A 159 6.35 -0.81 -12.16
N ALA A 160 6.57 0.35 -12.79
CA ALA A 160 7.65 0.53 -13.76
C ALA A 160 9.02 0.39 -13.10
N MET A 161 9.22 0.87 -11.88
CA MET A 161 10.47 0.65 -11.13
C MET A 161 10.75 -0.84 -10.90
N TYR A 162 9.73 -1.65 -10.60
CA TYR A 162 9.90 -3.10 -10.51
C TYR A 162 10.35 -3.71 -11.85
N LEU A 163 9.96 -3.14 -13.01
CA LEU A 163 10.42 -3.56 -14.35
C LEU A 163 11.90 -3.23 -14.64
N PHE A 164 12.54 -2.40 -13.82
CA PHE A 164 13.97 -2.10 -13.94
C PHE A 164 14.82 -2.60 -12.76
N ASN A 165 14.21 -2.94 -11.63
CA ASN A 165 14.96 -3.46 -10.49
C ASN A 165 15.53 -4.87 -10.73
N GLY A 166 16.82 -5.07 -10.48
CA GLY A 166 17.48 -6.38 -10.54
C GLY A 166 16.99 -7.29 -9.41
N GLU A 167 16.95 -8.60 -9.66
CA GLU A 167 16.66 -9.57 -8.59
C GLU A 167 17.79 -9.53 -7.55
N ASP A 168 17.44 -9.24 -6.29
CA ASP A 168 18.39 -9.40 -5.19
C ASP A 168 18.83 -10.86 -5.14
N LYS A 169 20.12 -11.11 -5.40
CA LYS A 169 20.73 -12.43 -5.22
C LYS A 169 20.50 -12.85 -3.77
N LYS A 170 19.96 -14.06 -3.57
CA LYS A 170 19.85 -14.68 -2.25
C LYS A 170 21.23 -14.58 -1.57
N VAL A 171 21.33 -13.80 -0.50
CA VAL A 171 22.50 -13.88 0.39
C VAL A 171 22.48 -15.32 0.94
N PRO A 172 23.52 -16.13 0.73
CA PRO A 172 23.57 -17.48 1.29
C PRO A 172 23.41 -17.35 2.80
N SER A 173 22.48 -18.10 3.37
CA SER A 173 22.43 -18.32 4.81
C SER A 173 23.79 -18.89 5.20
N SER A 174 24.65 -18.07 5.81
CA SER A 174 25.82 -18.58 6.50
C SER A 174 25.32 -19.55 7.55
N GLU A 175 25.71 -20.81 7.39
CA GLU A 175 25.60 -21.85 8.41
C GLU A 175 26.05 -21.26 9.74
N THR A 176 25.16 -21.25 10.73
CA THR A 176 25.56 -21.21 12.13
C THR A 176 25.47 -22.62 12.66
N VAL A 177 26.64 -23.26 12.67
CA VAL A 177 27.06 -24.28 13.64
C VAL A 177 26.94 -23.70 15.05
#